data_AF-A0A2V6JYL3-F1
#
_entry.id   AF-A0A2V6JYL3-F1
#
_cell.length_a   1.000
_cell.length_b   1.000
_cell.length_c   1.000
_cell.angle_alpha   90.00
_cell.angle_beta   90.00
_cell.angle_gamma   90.00
#
_symmetry.space_group_name_H-M   'P 1'
#
loop_
_entity.id
_entity.type
_entity.pdbx_description
1 polymer ?
#
loop_
_entity_poly.entity_id
_entity_poly.type
_entity_poly.pdbx_seq_one_letter_code
_entity_poly.pdbx_strand_id
1 'polypeptide(L)'
;NQISGSIGTDTHQYIVNLTGVPNASHISVTLHGVSDSAGNSGDIAPVRMDVLLGDTNADRFVDSADIGQTKSQSGNPVTSANFREDLNVDGFLDSADIGLVKSKSGTALP
;
A
#
# COMPACT_ATOMS: atom_id res chain seq x y z
N ASN A 1 2.71 10.35 -13.31
CA ASN A 1 3.18 9.05 -12.81
C ASN A 1 4.33 8.57 -13.65
N GLN A 2 5.51 8.46 -13.05
CA GLN A 2 6.58 7.64 -13.62
C GLN A 2 6.37 6.21 -13.12
N ILE A 3 6.34 5.26 -14.05
CA ILE A 3 6.30 3.82 -13.75
C ILE A 3 7.64 3.26 -14.22
N SER A 4 8.38 2.63 -13.32
CA SER A 4 9.57 1.86 -13.65
C SER A 4 9.41 0.44 -13.11
N GLY A 5 10.14 -0.52 -13.69
CA GLY A 5 10.10 -1.89 -13.22
C GLY A 5 11.42 -2.62 -13.42
N SER A 6 11.62 -3.68 -12.64
CA SER A 6 12.82 -4.51 -12.68
C SER A 6 12.52 -5.93 -12.22
N ILE A 7 13.34 -6.89 -12.64
CA ILE A 7 13.34 -8.24 -12.05
C ILE A 7 13.99 -8.15 -10.67
N GLY A 8 13.39 -8.82 -9.68
CA GLY A 8 13.91 -8.90 -8.31
C GLY A 8 15.15 -9.79 -8.20
N THR A 9 15.55 -10.12 -6.97
CA THR A 9 16.63 -11.09 -6.71
C THR A 9 16.24 -12.52 -7.11
N ASP A 10 14.94 -12.78 -7.19
CA ASP A 10 14.35 -13.97 -7.78
C ASP A 10 13.83 -13.62 -9.18
N THR A 11 14.17 -14.45 -10.17
CA THR A 11 13.74 -14.26 -11.57
C THR A 11 12.23 -14.39 -11.77
N HIS A 12 11.51 -14.93 -10.79
CA HIS A 12 10.05 -15.00 -10.78
C HIS A 12 9.39 -13.78 -10.12
N GLN A 13 10.17 -12.79 -9.68
CA GLN A 13 9.67 -11.54 -9.11
C GLN A 13 9.83 -10.39 -10.10
N TYR A 14 8.74 -9.68 -10.36
CA TYR A 14 8.76 -8.41 -11.08
C TYR A 14 8.34 -7.30 -10.12
N ILE A 15 9.22 -6.31 -9.94
CA ILE A 15 9.00 -5.17 -9.05
C ILE A 15 8.53 -4.00 -9.90
N VAL A 16 7.38 -3.42 -9.55
CA VAL A 16 6.83 -2.21 -10.19
C VAL A 16 6.91 -1.06 -9.21
N ASN A 17 7.66 -0.02 -9.55
CA ASN A 17 7.72 1.21 -8.78
C ASN A 17 6.67 2.18 -9.31
N LEU A 18 5.74 2.56 -8.42
CA LEU A 18 4.68 3.52 -8.72
C LEU A 18 4.97 4.83 -7.99
N THR A 19 4.85 5.94 -8.71
CA THR A 19 4.95 7.30 -8.14
C THR A 19 3.67 8.06 -8.41
N GLY A 20 3.28 8.95 -7.49
CA GLY A 20 2.08 9.78 -7.66
C GLY A 20 0.76 9.00 -7.62
N VAL A 21 0.72 7.91 -6.84
CA VAL A 21 -0.50 7.12 -6.66
C VAL A 21 -1.54 7.94 -5.88
N PRO A 22 -2.75 8.15 -6.41
CA PRO A 22 -3.80 8.88 -5.69
C PRO A 22 -4.32 8.11 -4.47
N ASN A 23 -4.71 8.85 -3.42
CA ASN A 23 -5.49 8.27 -2.33
C ASN A 23 -6.89 7.86 -2.80
N ALA A 24 -7.52 6.90 -2.12
CA ALA A 24 -8.85 6.39 -2.42
C ALA A 24 -8.96 5.95 -3.89
N SER A 25 -8.11 5.00 -4.28
CA SER A 25 -8.04 4.55 -5.67
C SER A 25 -7.82 3.04 -5.81
N HIS A 26 -8.27 2.51 -6.94
CA HIS A 26 -7.94 1.17 -7.41
C HIS A 26 -6.80 1.25 -8.42
N ILE A 27 -5.74 0.49 -8.17
CA ILE A 27 -4.65 0.27 -9.11
C ILE A 27 -4.84 -1.10 -9.75
N SER A 28 -4.64 -1.17 -11.06
CA SER A 28 -4.55 -2.43 -11.79
C SER A 28 -3.24 -2.45 -12.57
N VAL A 29 -2.43 -3.48 -12.36
CA VAL A 29 -1.16 -3.70 -13.04
C VAL A 29 -1.30 -4.89 -13.97
N THR A 30 -0.98 -4.68 -15.25
CA THR A 30 -0.90 -5.73 -16.27
C THR A 30 0.55 -5.82 -16.72
N LEU A 31 1.10 -7.03 -16.79
CA LEU A 31 2.42 -7.26 -17.39
C LEU A 31 2.22 -7.79 -18.80
N HIS A 32 2.86 -7.18 -19.78
CA HIS A 32 2.78 -7.61 -21.18
C HIS A 32 4.06 -8.31 -21.61
N GLY A 33 3.93 -9.33 -22.45
CA GLY A 33 5.07 -10.02 -23.06
C GLY A 33 6.02 -10.71 -22.07
N VAL A 34 5.49 -11.20 -20.94
CA VAL A 34 6.26 -11.98 -19.98
C VAL A 34 6.65 -13.30 -20.62
N SER A 35 7.94 -13.63 -20.55
CA SER A 35 8.51 -14.85 -21.13
C SER A 35 8.81 -15.89 -20.06
N ASP A 36 8.53 -17.17 -20.34
CA ASP A 36 8.86 -18.29 -19.46
C ASP A 36 10.15 -19.02 -19.88
N SER A 37 10.59 -19.96 -19.06
CA SER A 37 11.81 -20.75 -19.31
C SER A 37 11.67 -21.78 -20.44
N ALA A 38 10.45 -22.05 -20.90
CA ALA A 38 10.16 -22.92 -22.04
C ALA A 38 10.12 -22.15 -23.38
N GLY A 39 10.31 -20.83 -23.35
CA GLY A 39 10.31 -19.97 -24.53
C GLY A 39 8.92 -19.49 -24.96
N ASN A 40 7.89 -19.70 -24.13
CA ASN A 40 6.58 -19.10 -24.37
C ASN A 40 6.58 -17.64 -23.87
N SER A 41 5.76 -16.80 -24.49
CA SER A 41 5.53 -15.43 -24.03
C SER A 41 4.04 -15.10 -24.02
N GLY A 42 3.60 -14.31 -23.04
CA GLY A 42 2.22 -13.86 -22.96
C GLY A 42 2.01 -12.75 -21.95
N ASP A 43 0.78 -12.27 -21.90
CA ASP A 43 0.37 -11.25 -20.94
C ASP A 43 -0.08 -11.90 -19.65
N ILE A 44 0.26 -11.26 -18.52
CA ILE A 44 -0.22 -11.66 -17.21
C ILE A 44 -1.51 -10.90 -16.92
N ALA A 45 -2.51 -11.64 -16.43
CA ALA A 45 -3.80 -11.07 -16.07
C ALA A 45 -3.65 -9.90 -15.08
N PRO A 46 -4.52 -8.88 -15.14
CA PRO A 46 -4.39 -7.71 -14.31
C PRO A 46 -4.44 -8.04 -12.82
N VAL A 47 -3.42 -7.62 -12.07
CA VAL A 47 -3.36 -7.70 -10.61
C VAL A 47 -3.88 -6.39 -10.03
N ARG A 48 -4.80 -6.46 -9.07
CA ARG A 48 -5.41 -5.28 -8.45
C ARG A 48 -4.84 -5.00 -7.07
N MET A 49 -4.74 -3.72 -6.74
CA MET A 49 -4.36 -3.23 -5.42
C MET A 49 -5.18 -1.98 -5.10
N ASP A 50 -5.66 -1.89 -3.87
CA ASP A 50 -6.40 -0.74 -3.38
C ASP A 50 -5.50 0.17 -2.57
N VAL A 51 -5.70 1.47 -2.68
CA VAL A 51 -4.96 2.49 -1.92
C VAL A 51 -5.94 3.37 -1.17
N LEU A 52 -5.91 3.25 0.15
CA LEU A 52 -6.64 4.10 1.06
C LEU A 52 -5.73 4.45 2.25
N LEU A 53 -5.15 5.64 2.20
CA LEU A 53 -4.33 6.19 3.28
C LEU A 53 -5.22 6.51 4.48
N GLY A 54 -4.91 5.92 5.62
CA GLY A 54 -5.68 6.07 6.85
C GLY A 54 -6.48 4.83 7.25
N ASP A 55 -6.68 3.88 6.34
CA ASP A 55 -7.40 2.62 6.61
C ASP A 55 -6.40 1.60 7.18
N THR A 56 -6.22 1.63 8.49
CA THR A 56 -5.24 0.79 9.20
C THR A 56 -5.82 -0.57 9.54
N ASN A 57 -7.15 -0.70 9.58
CA ASN A 57 -7.85 -1.96 9.87
C ASN A 57 -8.25 -2.75 8.61
N ALA A 58 -8.08 -2.17 7.42
CA ALA A 58 -8.37 -2.71 6.10
C ALA A 58 -9.87 -2.98 5.84
N ASP A 59 -10.77 -2.19 6.40
CA ASP A 59 -12.22 -2.30 6.21
C ASP A 59 -12.78 -1.44 5.06
N ARG A 60 -11.90 -0.69 4.38
CA ARG A 60 -12.17 0.16 3.20
C ARG A 60 -12.84 1.50 3.52
N PHE A 61 -12.90 1.90 4.79
CA PHE A 61 -13.45 3.19 5.21
C PHE A 61 -12.67 3.77 6.39
N VAL A 62 -12.11 4.98 6.23
CA VAL A 62 -11.32 5.58 7.30
C VAL A 62 -12.22 6.21 8.36
N ASP A 63 -12.20 5.68 9.58
CA ASP A 63 -13.02 6.19 10.67
C ASP A 63 -12.36 6.15 12.06
N SER A 64 -13.18 6.22 13.10
CA SER A 64 -12.73 6.19 14.49
C SER A 64 -12.03 4.88 14.89
N ALA A 65 -12.28 3.77 14.21
CA ALA A 65 -11.63 2.50 14.43
C ALA A 65 -10.15 2.58 14.07
N ASP A 66 -9.81 3.16 12.91
CA ASP A 66 -8.41 3.37 12.50
C ASP A 66 -7.67 4.32 13.42
N ILE A 67 -8.34 5.41 13.82
CA ILE A 67 -7.80 6.37 14.78
C ILE A 67 -7.52 5.66 16.11
N GLY A 68 -8.44 4.81 16.57
CA GLY A 68 -8.28 4.03 17.79
C GLY A 68 -7.14 3.02 17.70
N GLN A 69 -7.05 2.29 16.59
CA GLN A 69 -6.00 1.32 16.32
C GLN A 69 -4.61 1.98 16.31
N THR A 70 -4.44 3.04 15.50
CA THR A 70 -3.18 3.80 15.42
C THR A 70 -2.80 4.37 16.79
N LYS A 71 -3.78 4.94 17.50
CA LYS A 71 -3.55 5.47 18.86
C LYS A 71 -3.14 4.40 19.86
N SER A 72 -3.64 3.17 19.73
CA SER A 72 -3.26 2.04 20.61
C SER A 72 -1.78 1.68 20.49
N GLN A 73 -1.14 2.01 19.35
CA GLN A 73 0.25 1.72 19.07
C GLN A 73 1.20 2.88 19.42
N SER A 74 0.68 4.04 19.80
CA SER A 74 1.51 5.23 20.07
C SER A 74 2.58 4.97 21.14
N GLY A 75 3.81 5.38 20.84
CA GLY A 75 4.99 5.18 21.69
C GLY A 75 5.76 3.88 21.39
N ASN A 76 5.31 3.07 20.44
CA ASN A 76 6.02 1.86 20.02
C ASN A 76 6.80 2.08 18.72
N PRO A 77 7.95 1.42 18.55
CA PRO A 77 8.60 1.34 17.25
C PRO A 77 7.77 0.51 16.27
N VAL A 78 8.04 0.70 14.99
CA VAL A 78 7.40 -0.06 13.92
C VAL A 78 7.93 -1.49 13.86
N THR A 79 7.02 -2.41 13.58
CA THR A 79 7.21 -3.84 13.47
C THR A 79 6.35 -4.38 12.32
N SER A 80 6.53 -5.64 11.96
CA SER A 80 5.67 -6.30 10.97
C SER A 80 4.21 -6.43 11.39
N ALA A 81 3.87 -6.20 12.67
CA ALA A 81 2.50 -6.29 13.16
C ALA A 81 1.76 -4.94 13.15
N ASN A 82 2.47 -3.82 13.11
CA ASN A 82 1.91 -2.47 13.25
C ASN A 82 2.43 -1.46 12.20
N PHE A 83 2.99 -1.95 11.09
CA PHE A 83 3.51 -1.09 10.02
C PHE A 83 2.41 -0.36 9.23
N ARG A 84 1.13 -0.75 9.38
CA ARG A 84 0.01 -0.05 8.72
C ARG A 84 -0.33 1.25 9.45
N GLU A 85 0.02 1.32 10.73
CA GLU A 85 -0.19 2.44 11.62
C GLU A 85 0.92 3.51 11.51
N ASP A 86 2.02 3.23 10.80
CA ASP A 86 3.09 4.20 10.48
C ASP A 86 2.79 4.91 9.16
N LEU A 87 2.03 6.00 9.25
CA LEU A 87 1.51 6.70 8.09
C LEU A 87 2.50 7.74 7.54
N ASN A 88 3.39 8.27 8.38
CA ASN A 88 4.42 9.19 7.95
C ASN A 88 5.73 8.48 7.53
N VAL A 89 5.82 7.16 7.78
CA VAL A 89 6.90 6.26 7.38
C VAL A 89 8.24 6.66 8.02
N ASP A 90 8.21 7.06 9.29
CA ASP A 90 9.41 7.43 10.04
C ASP A 90 9.94 6.32 10.97
N GLY A 91 9.20 5.21 11.07
CA GLY A 91 9.58 4.04 11.87
C GLY A 91 9.19 4.12 13.36
N PHE A 92 8.45 5.14 13.78
CA PHE A 92 7.98 5.29 15.15
C PHE A 92 6.54 5.80 15.23
N LEU A 93 5.69 5.08 15.96
CA LEU A 93 4.26 5.37 15.98
C LEU A 93 3.94 6.45 17.00
N ASP A 94 3.43 7.60 16.56
CA ASP A 94 3.13 8.70 17.46
C ASP A 94 1.92 9.57 17.04
N SER A 95 1.85 10.78 17.61
CA SER A 95 0.77 11.73 17.34
C SER A 95 0.71 12.21 15.89
N ALA A 96 1.81 12.15 15.13
CA ALA A 96 1.85 12.49 13.72
C ALA A 96 1.00 11.51 12.92
N ASP A 97 1.16 10.20 13.11
CA ASP A 97 0.37 9.17 12.43
C ASP A 97 -1.12 9.31 12.76
N ILE A 98 -1.43 9.48 14.05
CA ILE A 98 -2.81 9.70 14.52
C ILE A 98 -3.41 10.94 13.85
N GLY A 99 -2.62 12.01 13.71
CA GLY A 99 -3.00 13.22 13.01
C GLY A 99 -3.29 12.98 11.53
N LEU A 100 -2.47 12.16 10.87
CA LEU A 100 -2.66 11.76 9.48
C LEU A 100 -3.96 10.96 9.30
N VAL A 101 -4.23 9.94 10.12
CA VAL A 101 -5.48 9.16 10.06
C VAL A 101 -6.70 10.08 10.25
N LYS A 102 -6.66 10.96 11.26
CA LYS A 102 -7.73 11.95 11.51
C LYS A 102 -7.99 12.85 10.31
N SER A 103 -6.95 13.26 9.59
CA SER A 103 -7.08 14.09 8.39
C SER A 103 -7.75 13.36 7.22
N LYS A 104 -7.86 12.03 7.27
CA LYS A 104 -8.47 11.16 6.26
C LYS A 104 -9.81 10.57 6.67
N SER A 105 -10.30 10.85 7.88
CA SER A 105 -11.59 10.37 8.35
C SER A 105 -12.72 10.73 7.37
N GLY A 106 -13.56 9.75 7.04
CA GLY A 106 -14.65 9.85 6.08
C GLY A 106 -14.25 9.57 4.63
N THR A 107 -12.98 9.27 4.34
CA THR A 107 -12.57 8.77 3.03
C THR A 107 -12.82 7.27 2.92
N ALA A 108 -13.16 6.82 1.72
CA ALA A 108 -13.48 5.42 1.42
C ALA A 108 -12.86 5.03 0.08
N LEU A 109 -12.71 3.74 -0.17
CA LEU A 109 -12.47 3.28 -1.54
C LEU A 109 -13.68 3.63 -2.43
N PRO A 110 -13.44 4.00 -3.70
CA PRO A 110 -14.49 4.42 -4.63
C PRO A 110 -15.39 3.28 -5.12
#